data_AF-A0A846F1X0-F1
#
_entry.id   AF-A0A846F1X0-F1
#
_cell.length_a   1.000
_cell.length_b   1.000
_cell.length_c   1.000
_cell.angle_alpha   90.00
_cell.angle_beta   90.00
_cell.angle_gamma   90.00
#
_symmetry.space_group_name_H-M   'P 1'
#
loop_
_entity.id
_entity.type
_entity.pdbx_description
1 polymer ?
#
loop_
_entity_poly.entity_id
_entity_poly.type
_entity_poly.pdbx_seq_one_letter_code
_entity_poly.pdbx_strand_id
1 'polypeptide(L)'
;MKNLTLLSVTVLTATSALVFGKIQAASALIWNWNYSAPGIEASGNLTTNDTPDDFGFYLITGITGTRNDETIIGLQPTGTSVPGNEPFILDNIISLNPDEQLTSSGFGYFTSEGNFVNMFFADFLQPPGYFEIFSAPPFITGFENLGPEDSELSVSFSATPIMVSEPTSTLSFLALGTLGAISTLKRKQNKRNNICHKLPFPQKK
;
A
#
# COMPACT_ATOMS: atom_id res chain seq x y z
N MET A 1 71.10 8.51 31.11
CA MET A 1 70.10 8.40 30.03
C MET A 1 69.38 7.06 30.14
N LYS A 2 68.08 7.07 30.46
CA LYS A 2 67.13 5.98 30.23
C LYS A 2 65.78 6.62 29.82
N ASN A 3 65.49 6.53 28.52
CA ASN A 3 64.24 6.10 27.87
C ASN A 3 63.14 5.57 28.81
N LEU A 4 61.83 5.60 28.56
CA LEU A 4 60.93 5.84 27.42
C LEU A 4 59.53 6.00 28.10
N THR A 5 58.53 6.72 27.58
CA THR A 5 57.41 6.15 26.79
C THR A 5 56.39 7.27 26.59
N LEU A 6 55.85 7.41 25.37
CA LEU A 6 54.66 8.19 25.09
C LEU A 6 53.63 7.24 24.47
N LEU A 7 52.46 7.13 25.11
CA LEU A 7 51.33 6.33 24.65
C LEU A 7 50.60 7.07 23.53
N SER A 8 50.51 6.47 22.34
CA SER A 8 49.60 6.93 21.28
C SER A 8 48.20 6.37 21.54
N VAL A 9 47.24 7.28 21.72
CA VAL A 9 45.80 6.98 21.81
C VAL A 9 45.22 6.99 20.39
N THR A 10 44.68 5.85 19.96
CA THR A 10 43.95 5.74 18.69
C THR A 10 42.49 6.15 18.94
N VAL A 11 42.04 7.23 18.30
CA VAL A 11 40.64 7.66 18.32
C VAL A 11 39.88 6.91 17.22
N LEU A 12 38.88 6.12 17.61
CA LEU A 12 37.96 5.44 16.70
C LEU A 12 36.67 6.27 16.58
N THR A 13 36.48 6.95 15.45
CA THR A 13 35.24 7.69 15.15
C THR A 13 34.20 6.72 14.57
N ALA A 14 33.17 6.39 15.34
CA ALA A 14 32.01 5.66 14.85
C ALA A 14 31.01 6.65 14.22
N THR A 15 30.85 6.60 12.89
CA THR A 15 29.77 7.31 12.19
C THR A 15 28.57 6.38 12.04
N SER A 16 27.50 6.62 12.78
CA SER A 16 26.21 5.97 12.58
C SER A 16 25.49 6.59 11.37
N ALA A 17 25.37 5.85 10.28
CA ALA A 17 24.52 6.22 9.16
C ALA A 17 23.06 5.89 9.50
N LEU A 18 22.20 6.91 9.58
CA LEU A 18 20.75 6.72 9.63
C LEU A 18 20.30 6.24 8.26
N VAL A 19 19.86 4.98 8.18
CA VAL A 19 19.17 4.45 7.00
C VAL A 19 17.75 5.03 7.04
N PHE A 20 17.51 6.10 6.29
CA PHE A 20 16.15 6.50 5.97
C PHE A 20 15.56 5.40 5.08
N GLY A 21 14.60 4.66 5.61
CA GLY A 21 13.78 3.75 4.80
C GLY A 21 13.17 4.54 3.64
N LYS A 22 13.13 3.94 2.44
CA LYS A 22 12.39 4.51 1.33
C LYS A 22 10.96 4.75 1.81
N ILE A 23 10.49 6.00 1.80
CA ILE A 23 9.06 6.28 1.93
C ILE A 23 8.45 5.69 0.64
N GLN A 24 7.85 4.51 0.75
CA GLN A 24 7.03 3.96 -0.31
C GLN A 24 5.88 4.96 -0.51
N ALA A 25 5.74 5.50 -1.71
CA ALA A 25 4.58 6.32 -2.03
C ALA A 25 3.32 5.44 -1.85
N ALA A 26 2.32 5.95 -1.13
CA ALA A 26 1.02 5.29 -1.05
C ALA A 26 0.51 5.10 -2.49
N SER A 27 0.34 3.86 -2.90
CA SER A 27 -0.25 3.54 -4.18
C SER A 27 -1.77 3.52 -4.01
N ALA A 28 -2.49 3.93 -5.05
CA ALA A 28 -3.91 3.65 -5.13
C ALA A 28 -4.10 2.39 -5.98
N LEU A 29 -5.11 1.59 -5.66
CA LEU A 29 -5.57 0.51 -6.55
C LEU A 29 -6.78 0.99 -7.33
N ILE A 30 -6.81 0.65 -8.61
CA ILE A 30 -7.98 0.91 -9.47
C ILE A 30 -8.73 -0.40 -9.64
N TRP A 31 -10.05 -0.36 -9.53
CA TRP A 31 -10.92 -1.51 -9.69
C TRP A 31 -11.95 -1.23 -10.79
N ASN A 32 -12.10 -2.15 -11.74
CA ASN A 32 -13.26 -2.13 -12.62
C ASN A 32 -14.45 -2.66 -11.83
N TRP A 33 -15.54 -1.91 -11.77
CA TRP A 33 -16.78 -2.34 -11.12
C TRP A 33 -17.95 -2.21 -12.08
N ASN A 34 -18.97 -3.04 -11.87
CA ASN A 34 -20.25 -2.93 -12.53
C ASN A 34 -21.34 -3.55 -11.67
N TYR A 35 -22.57 -3.12 -11.90
CA TYR A 35 -23.73 -3.88 -11.50
C TYR A 35 -24.89 -3.71 -12.50
N SER A 36 -25.81 -4.67 -12.48
CA SER A 36 -27.00 -4.61 -13.32
C SER A 36 -28.23 -5.27 -12.70
N ALA A 37 -29.38 -4.81 -13.16
CA ALA A 37 -30.72 -5.36 -12.93
C ALA A 37 -31.62 -5.01 -14.11
N PRO A 38 -32.85 -5.54 -14.23
CA PRO A 38 -33.77 -5.12 -15.28
C PRO A 38 -33.98 -3.59 -15.28
N GLY A 39 -33.56 -2.93 -16.37
CA GLY A 39 -33.65 -1.47 -16.52
C GLY A 39 -32.55 -0.66 -15.83
N ILE A 40 -31.52 -1.33 -15.29
CA ILE A 40 -30.39 -0.69 -14.61
C ILE A 40 -29.07 -1.29 -15.10
N GLU A 41 -28.19 -0.42 -15.58
CA GLU A 41 -26.79 -0.73 -15.85
C GLU A 41 -25.92 0.38 -15.27
N ALA A 42 -24.95 0.00 -14.43
CA ALA A 42 -23.95 0.92 -13.91
C ALA A 42 -22.57 0.29 -13.96
N SER A 43 -21.56 1.10 -14.28
CA SER A 43 -20.18 0.63 -14.35
C SER A 43 -19.18 1.76 -14.27
N GLY A 44 -17.94 1.42 -13.93
CA GLY A 44 -16.83 2.35 -14.00
C GLY A 44 -15.61 1.89 -13.21
N ASN A 45 -14.91 2.84 -12.61
CA ASN A 45 -13.72 2.58 -11.80
C ASN A 45 -13.88 3.05 -10.36
N LEU A 46 -13.48 2.20 -9.40
CA LEU A 46 -13.22 2.60 -8.02
C LEU A 46 -11.73 2.86 -7.86
N THR A 47 -11.39 3.88 -7.09
CA THR A 47 -10.04 4.12 -6.59
C THR A 47 -10.02 3.78 -5.11
N THR A 48 -9.14 2.89 -4.68
CA THR A 48 -8.97 2.51 -3.27
C THR A 48 -7.58 2.83 -2.76
N ASN A 49 -7.37 2.75 -1.45
CA ASN A 49 -6.02 2.58 -0.88
C ASN A 49 -5.35 1.27 -1.38
N ASP A 50 -4.04 1.15 -1.19
CA ASP A 50 -3.26 -0.04 -1.58
C ASP A 50 -3.21 -1.15 -0.53
N THR A 51 -3.53 -0.83 0.71
CA THR A 51 -3.42 -1.74 1.85
C THR A 51 -4.80 -1.98 2.44
N PRO A 52 -5.29 -3.23 2.50
CA PRO A 52 -6.55 -3.51 3.15
C PRO A 52 -6.45 -3.31 4.66
N ASP A 53 -7.58 -3.15 5.33
CA ASP A 53 -7.68 -3.20 6.78
C ASP A 53 -7.47 -4.63 7.32
N ASP A 54 -7.54 -4.77 8.65
CA ASP A 54 -7.37 -6.06 9.34
C ASP A 54 -8.44 -7.11 8.96
N PHE A 55 -9.53 -6.68 8.32
CA PHE A 55 -10.62 -7.54 7.82
C PHE A 55 -10.52 -7.83 6.32
N GLY A 56 -9.51 -7.30 5.62
CA GLY A 56 -9.31 -7.53 4.19
C GLY A 56 -10.06 -6.55 3.29
N PHE A 57 -10.56 -5.44 3.83
CA PHE A 57 -11.27 -4.42 3.06
C PHE A 57 -10.38 -3.24 2.69
N TYR A 58 -10.53 -2.77 1.45
CA TYR A 58 -9.91 -1.57 0.92
C TYR A 58 -10.89 -0.41 1.00
N LEU A 59 -10.42 0.75 1.47
CA LEU A 59 -11.21 1.97 1.50
C LEU A 59 -11.33 2.55 0.09
N ILE A 60 -12.55 2.68 -0.42
CA ILE A 60 -12.88 3.42 -1.64
C ILE A 60 -12.73 4.91 -1.35
N THR A 61 -11.89 5.57 -2.13
CA THR A 61 -11.54 7.00 -2.01
C THR A 61 -12.00 7.81 -3.21
N GLY A 62 -12.37 7.14 -4.31
CA GLY A 62 -12.88 7.78 -5.50
C GLY A 62 -13.70 6.82 -6.36
N ILE A 63 -14.59 7.40 -7.16
CA ILE A 63 -15.45 6.67 -8.09
C ILE A 63 -15.58 7.49 -9.38
N THR A 64 -15.59 6.79 -10.50
CA THR A 64 -15.95 7.30 -11.82
C THR A 64 -16.83 6.26 -12.51
N GLY A 65 -17.65 6.70 -13.45
CA GLY A 65 -18.52 5.77 -14.18
C GLY A 65 -19.82 6.41 -14.64
N THR A 66 -20.75 5.55 -15.01
CA THR A 66 -22.12 5.92 -15.33
C THR A 66 -23.12 4.97 -14.69
N ARG A 67 -24.35 5.45 -14.54
CA ARG A 67 -25.54 4.65 -14.26
C ARG A 67 -26.61 5.04 -15.28
N ASN A 68 -27.09 4.11 -16.11
CA ASN A 68 -28.06 4.39 -17.17
C ASN A 68 -27.69 5.63 -18.00
N ASP A 69 -26.43 5.68 -18.46
CA ASP A 69 -25.82 6.81 -19.19
C ASP A 69 -25.65 8.12 -18.40
N GLU A 70 -26.14 8.19 -17.17
CA GLU A 70 -25.94 9.32 -16.28
C GLU A 70 -24.54 9.30 -15.67
N THR A 71 -23.82 10.43 -15.70
CA THR A 71 -22.44 10.48 -15.20
C THR A 71 -22.40 10.47 -13.69
N ILE A 72 -21.56 9.62 -13.11
CA ILE A 72 -21.22 9.65 -11.68
C ILE A 72 -20.24 10.78 -11.44
N ILE A 73 -20.62 11.75 -10.60
CA ILE A 73 -19.85 12.98 -10.37
C ILE A 73 -19.15 13.01 -9.00
N GLY A 74 -19.42 12.05 -8.11
CA GLY A 74 -18.66 11.91 -6.88
C GLY A 74 -19.08 10.74 -6.00
N LEU A 75 -18.18 10.39 -5.09
CA LEU A 75 -18.39 9.42 -4.01
C LEU A 75 -19.09 10.12 -2.84
N GLN A 76 -20.11 9.47 -2.27
CA GLN A 76 -20.73 9.94 -1.04
C GLN A 76 -19.76 9.71 0.14
N PRO A 77 -19.56 10.68 1.06
CA PRO A 77 -18.61 10.52 2.15
C PRO A 77 -18.94 9.36 3.11
N THR A 78 -17.90 8.67 3.59
CA THR A 78 -18.01 7.64 4.64
C THR A 78 -18.63 8.24 5.91
N GLY A 79 -19.48 7.47 6.58
CA GLY A 79 -20.19 7.89 7.80
C GLY A 79 -21.39 8.79 7.54
N THR A 80 -21.80 8.96 6.28
CA THR A 80 -23.01 9.70 5.91
C THR A 80 -24.00 8.79 5.19
N SER A 81 -25.29 9.10 5.28
CA SER A 81 -26.33 8.50 4.46
C SER A 81 -26.43 9.21 3.11
N VAL A 82 -26.95 8.50 2.11
CA VAL A 82 -27.50 9.17 0.92
C VAL A 82 -28.87 9.80 1.28
N PRO A 83 -29.21 10.97 0.71
CA PRO A 83 -30.53 11.56 0.87
C PRO A 83 -31.64 10.58 0.50
N GLY A 84 -32.62 10.40 1.39
CA GLY A 84 -33.74 9.47 1.19
C GLY A 84 -33.51 8.09 1.78
N ASN A 85 -32.26 7.76 2.15
CA ASN A 85 -31.91 6.49 2.77
C ASN A 85 -31.44 6.65 4.23
N GLU A 86 -31.78 7.75 4.89
CA GLU A 86 -31.52 7.90 6.31
C GLU A 86 -32.20 6.77 7.12
N PRO A 87 -31.56 6.23 8.18
CA PRO A 87 -30.29 6.65 8.77
C PRO A 87 -29.08 5.79 8.34
N PHE A 88 -29.17 5.05 7.23
CA PHE A 88 -28.14 4.09 6.85
C PHE A 88 -26.89 4.78 6.33
N ILE A 89 -25.81 4.68 7.09
CA ILE A 89 -24.52 5.29 6.77
C ILE A 89 -23.67 4.36 5.90
N LEU A 90 -22.88 4.95 5.02
CA LEU A 90 -21.94 4.25 4.16
C LEU A 90 -20.59 4.04 4.84
N ASP A 91 -19.92 2.92 4.57
CA ASP A 91 -18.53 2.70 4.99
C ASP A 91 -17.53 2.93 3.84
N ASN A 92 -17.99 2.79 2.59
CA ASN A 92 -17.19 2.87 1.37
C ASN A 92 -16.01 1.89 1.37
N ILE A 93 -16.22 0.66 1.82
CA ILE A 93 -15.16 -0.35 1.79
C ILE A 93 -15.49 -1.50 0.84
N ILE A 94 -14.45 -2.10 0.24
CA ILE A 94 -14.58 -3.18 -0.73
C ILE A 94 -13.55 -4.28 -0.49
N SER A 95 -13.93 -5.54 -0.64
CA SER A 95 -13.06 -6.70 -0.42
C SER A 95 -12.79 -7.48 -1.71
N LEU A 96 -11.76 -8.34 -1.64
CA LEU A 96 -11.46 -9.35 -2.66
C LEU A 96 -12.28 -10.64 -2.50
N ASN A 97 -13.19 -10.72 -1.51
CA ASN A 97 -14.02 -11.90 -1.30
C ASN A 97 -15.09 -11.99 -2.40
N PRO A 98 -15.07 -13.00 -3.27
CA PRO A 98 -16.02 -13.10 -4.39
C PRO A 98 -17.47 -13.29 -3.94
N ASP A 99 -17.70 -13.82 -2.74
CA ASP A 99 -19.05 -14.05 -2.22
C ASP A 99 -19.65 -12.78 -1.57
N GLU A 100 -18.79 -11.90 -1.06
CA GLU A 100 -19.17 -10.70 -0.30
C GLU A 100 -18.10 -9.60 -0.46
N GLN A 101 -18.24 -8.84 -1.54
CA GLN A 101 -17.31 -7.75 -1.88
C GLN A 101 -17.64 -6.47 -1.12
N LEU A 102 -18.88 -6.28 -0.67
CA LEU A 102 -19.36 -5.12 0.06
C LEU A 102 -19.95 -5.56 1.39
N THR A 103 -20.01 -4.64 2.34
CA THR A 103 -20.77 -4.84 3.59
C THR A 103 -22.25 -4.45 3.38
N SER A 104 -23.06 -4.59 4.44
CA SER A 104 -24.43 -4.05 4.49
C SER A 104 -24.52 -2.53 4.55
N SER A 105 -23.41 -1.83 4.81
CA SER A 105 -23.33 -0.36 4.68
C SER A 105 -22.96 0.04 3.25
N GLY A 106 -22.00 -0.67 2.67
CA GLY A 106 -21.58 -0.51 1.28
C GLY A 106 -21.08 0.90 0.94
N PHE A 107 -21.16 1.24 -0.34
CA PHE A 107 -20.74 2.54 -0.84
C PHE A 107 -21.89 3.29 -1.51
N GLY A 108 -21.71 4.58 -1.69
CA GLY A 108 -22.69 5.42 -2.37
C GLY A 108 -22.06 6.51 -3.22
N TYR A 109 -22.83 7.01 -4.17
CA TYR A 109 -22.39 8.02 -5.11
C TYR A 109 -23.55 8.90 -5.55
N PHE A 110 -23.22 10.02 -6.18
CA PHE A 110 -24.20 10.94 -6.74
C PHE A 110 -23.88 11.25 -8.20
N THR A 111 -24.94 11.51 -8.95
CA THR A 111 -24.91 11.59 -10.41
C THR A 111 -25.19 13.01 -10.91
N SER A 112 -24.97 13.25 -12.20
CA SER A 112 -25.05 14.60 -12.80
C SER A 112 -26.44 15.25 -12.78
N GLU A 113 -27.51 14.48 -12.70
CA GLU A 113 -28.90 14.95 -12.55
C GLU A 113 -29.31 15.11 -11.08
N GLY A 114 -28.41 14.81 -10.14
CA GLY A 114 -28.62 14.98 -8.72
C GLY A 114 -29.26 13.77 -8.04
N ASN A 115 -29.22 12.59 -8.66
CA ASN A 115 -29.66 11.35 -8.03
C ASN A 115 -28.57 10.80 -7.12
N PHE A 116 -28.97 9.98 -6.14
CA PHE A 116 -28.07 9.30 -5.23
C PHE A 116 -28.29 7.80 -5.27
N VAL A 117 -27.21 7.06 -5.05
CA VAL A 117 -27.23 5.60 -5.04
C VAL A 117 -26.48 5.09 -3.82
N ASN A 118 -27.01 4.06 -3.19
CA ASN A 118 -26.30 3.20 -2.23
C ASN A 118 -26.30 1.76 -2.75
N MET A 119 -25.10 1.23 -2.98
CA MET A 119 -24.84 -0.15 -3.36
C MET A 119 -24.29 -0.91 -2.15
N PHE A 120 -24.94 -1.99 -1.75
CA PHE A 120 -24.60 -2.73 -0.54
C PHE A 120 -24.91 -4.24 -0.67
N PHE A 121 -24.36 -5.02 0.25
CA PHE A 121 -24.64 -6.45 0.38
C PHE A 121 -25.59 -6.70 1.56
N ALA A 122 -26.80 -7.17 1.26
CA ALA A 122 -27.83 -7.45 2.25
C ALA A 122 -27.60 -8.83 2.92
N ASP A 123 -26.58 -8.92 3.77
CA ASP A 123 -26.23 -10.13 4.56
C ASP A 123 -27.34 -10.59 5.51
N PHE A 124 -28.26 -9.68 5.86
CA PHE A 124 -29.41 -9.92 6.72
C PHE A 124 -30.61 -10.58 6.01
N LEU A 125 -30.58 -10.74 4.68
CA LEU A 125 -31.62 -11.43 3.91
C LEU A 125 -31.32 -12.92 3.73
N GLN A 126 -32.35 -13.70 3.37
CA GLN A 126 -32.20 -15.12 3.07
C GLN A 126 -32.88 -15.48 1.73
N PRO A 127 -32.12 -15.75 0.65
CA PRO A 127 -30.65 -15.71 0.58
C PRO A 127 -30.10 -14.26 0.64
N PRO A 128 -28.84 -14.08 1.11
CA PRO A 128 -28.17 -12.78 1.03
C PRO A 128 -27.87 -12.42 -0.42
N GLY A 129 -27.72 -11.13 -0.72
CA GLY A 129 -27.45 -10.65 -2.07
C GLY A 129 -27.22 -9.15 -2.15
N TYR A 130 -26.85 -8.66 -3.33
CA TYR A 130 -26.60 -7.24 -3.56
C TYR A 130 -27.88 -6.48 -3.88
N PHE A 131 -27.96 -5.27 -3.36
CA PHE A 131 -29.06 -4.34 -3.59
C PHE A 131 -28.55 -2.95 -3.93
N GLU A 132 -29.32 -2.27 -4.76
CA GLU A 132 -29.23 -0.83 -4.97
C GLU A 132 -30.42 -0.16 -4.28
N ILE A 133 -30.14 0.88 -3.50
CA ILE A 133 -31.12 1.94 -3.21
C ILE A 133 -30.80 3.14 -4.10
N PHE A 134 -31.76 3.53 -4.93
CA PHE A 134 -31.75 4.72 -5.76
C PHE A 134 -32.68 5.77 -5.15
N SER A 135 -32.20 7.00 -5.04
CA SER A 135 -33.00 8.12 -4.55
C SER A 135 -32.89 9.32 -5.47
N ALA A 136 -34.02 9.92 -5.82
CA ALA A 136 -34.08 11.04 -6.76
C ALA A 136 -34.91 12.22 -6.19
N PRO A 137 -34.61 13.47 -6.58
CA PRO A 137 -35.40 14.62 -6.16
C PRO A 137 -36.87 14.50 -6.60
N PRO A 138 -37.85 14.93 -5.77
CA PRO A 138 -37.67 15.50 -4.43
C PRO A 138 -37.41 14.44 -3.36
N PHE A 139 -36.36 14.64 -2.55
CA PHE A 139 -36.00 13.71 -1.48
C PHE A 139 -36.99 13.78 -0.31
N ILE A 140 -37.50 12.62 0.08
CA ILE A 140 -38.28 12.43 1.32
C ILE A 140 -37.35 11.79 2.34
N THR A 141 -37.24 12.38 3.53
CA THR A 141 -36.33 11.86 4.56
C THR A 141 -36.79 10.49 5.07
N GLY A 142 -35.84 9.55 5.13
CA GLY A 142 -35.99 8.27 5.80
C GLY A 142 -36.39 7.12 4.88
N PHE A 143 -35.76 5.96 5.09
CA PHE A 143 -35.91 4.75 4.28
C PHE A 143 -37.33 4.17 4.20
N GLU A 144 -38.21 4.49 5.15
CA GLU A 144 -39.59 3.99 5.18
C GLU A 144 -40.49 4.67 4.13
N ASN A 145 -40.02 5.74 3.50
CA ASN A 145 -40.82 6.58 2.60
C ASN A 145 -40.16 6.70 1.22
N LEU A 146 -39.86 5.57 0.58
CA LEU A 146 -39.45 5.57 -0.83
C LEU A 146 -40.51 6.33 -1.65
N GLY A 147 -40.10 7.48 -2.18
CA GLY A 147 -40.90 8.29 -3.06
C GLY A 147 -41.18 7.58 -4.38
N PRO A 148 -42.06 8.12 -5.24
CA PRO A 148 -42.34 7.53 -6.55
C PRO A 148 -41.12 7.47 -7.47
N GLU A 149 -40.09 8.28 -7.19
CA GLU A 149 -38.83 8.33 -7.95
C GLU A 149 -37.75 7.41 -7.35
N ASP A 150 -37.95 6.91 -6.12
CA ASP A 150 -36.98 6.11 -5.40
C ASP A 150 -37.22 4.61 -5.67
N SER A 151 -36.17 3.79 -5.53
CA SER A 151 -36.30 2.34 -5.66
C SER A 151 -35.29 1.59 -4.82
N GLU A 152 -35.67 0.39 -4.39
CA GLU A 152 -34.77 -0.59 -3.80
C GLU A 152 -34.88 -1.88 -4.62
N LEU A 153 -33.78 -2.29 -5.25
CA LEU A 153 -33.78 -3.40 -6.21
C LEU A 153 -32.59 -4.32 -5.99
N SER A 154 -32.83 -5.63 -6.13
CA SER A 154 -31.75 -6.62 -6.16
C SER A 154 -30.96 -6.49 -7.46
N VAL A 155 -29.64 -6.54 -7.35
CA VAL A 155 -28.71 -6.37 -8.48
C VAL A 155 -27.66 -7.48 -8.50
N SER A 156 -27.01 -7.65 -9.65
CA SER A 156 -25.77 -8.43 -9.77
C SER A 156 -24.58 -7.47 -9.74
N PHE A 157 -23.79 -7.47 -8.67
CA PHE A 157 -22.61 -6.61 -8.52
C PHE A 157 -21.32 -7.42 -8.72
N SER A 158 -20.30 -6.78 -9.31
CA SER A 158 -18.94 -7.30 -9.34
C SER A 158 -17.91 -6.18 -9.42
N ALA A 159 -16.80 -6.35 -8.71
CA ALA A 159 -15.62 -5.51 -8.84
C ALA A 159 -14.33 -6.34 -8.92
N THR A 160 -13.36 -5.90 -9.72
CA THR A 160 -12.07 -6.58 -9.86
C THR A 160 -10.92 -5.57 -9.90
N PRO A 161 -9.84 -5.77 -9.15
CA PRO A 161 -8.69 -4.87 -9.19
C PRO A 161 -7.96 -4.99 -10.54
N ILE A 162 -7.52 -3.85 -11.06
CA ILE A 162 -6.67 -3.77 -12.24
C ILE A 162 -5.23 -4.07 -11.80
N MET A 163 -4.74 -5.26 -12.12
CA MET A 163 -3.36 -5.64 -11.83
C MET A 163 -2.41 -4.91 -12.78
N VAL A 164 -1.70 -3.89 -12.27
CA VAL A 164 -0.60 -3.25 -12.99
C VAL A 164 0.65 -4.07 -12.74
N SER A 165 1.16 -4.76 -13.76
CA SER A 165 2.46 -5.42 -13.69
C SER A 165 3.54 -4.36 -13.43
N GLU A 166 4.15 -4.36 -12.23
CA GLU A 166 5.31 -3.51 -11.99
C GLU A 166 6.45 -3.87 -12.96
N PRO A 167 7.16 -2.89 -13.55
CA PRO A 167 8.36 -3.20 -14.29
C PRO A 167 9.40 -3.74 -13.30
N THR A 168 9.77 -5.01 -13.48
CA THR A 168 10.79 -5.69 -12.69
C THR A 168 12.11 -4.91 -12.80
N SER A 169 12.34 -3.98 -11.89
CA SER A 169 13.57 -3.20 -11.85
C SER A 169 14.64 -3.97 -11.10
N THR A 170 14.98 -5.17 -11.59
CA THR A 170 16.19 -5.89 -11.19
C THR A 170 17.37 -5.29 -11.94
N LEU A 171 17.85 -4.13 -11.49
CA LEU A 171 19.14 -3.59 -11.93
C LEU A 171 20.25 -4.11 -11.01
N SER A 172 20.86 -5.19 -11.49
CA SER A 172 22.29 -5.47 -11.54
C SER A 172 23.21 -4.49 -10.80
N PHE A 173 23.94 -4.98 -9.79
CA PHE A 173 25.29 -4.50 -9.53
C PHE A 173 26.31 -5.55 -9.99
N LEU A 174 26.83 -5.28 -11.19
CA LEU A 174 28.02 -5.91 -11.77
C LEU A 174 29.26 -5.63 -10.91
N ALA A 175 30.15 -6.62 -10.91
CA ALA A 175 31.43 -6.68 -10.24
C ALA A 175 32.34 -5.47 -10.49
N LEU A 176 32.99 -4.98 -9.41
CA LEU A 176 34.20 -4.16 -9.50
C LEU A 176 35.39 -5.00 -9.08
N GLY A 177 36.04 -5.61 -10.08
CA GLY A 177 37.42 -6.06 -9.96
C GLY A 177 38.36 -4.87 -10.06
N THR A 178 39.33 -4.77 -9.16
CA THR A 178 40.52 -3.95 -9.36
C THR A 178 41.75 -4.82 -9.20
N LEU A 179 42.28 -5.29 -10.34
CA LEU A 179 43.70 -5.59 -10.48
C LEU A 179 44.49 -4.27 -10.32
N GLY A 180 45.46 -4.27 -9.41
CA GLY A 180 46.52 -3.26 -9.35
C GLY A 180 47.85 -3.95 -9.11
N ALA A 181 48.63 -4.13 -10.17
CA ALA A 181 49.90 -4.84 -10.20
C ALA A 181 51.10 -3.88 -9.97
N ILE A 182 52.10 -4.35 -9.19
CA ILE A 182 53.57 -4.16 -9.35
C ILE A 182 54.10 -2.71 -9.21
N SER A 183 54.98 -2.35 -8.27
CA SER A 183 56.44 -2.57 -8.36
C SER A 183 57.20 -2.05 -7.13
N THR A 184 58.39 -2.61 -6.98
CA THR A 184 59.36 -2.55 -5.88
C THR A 184 60.17 -1.24 -5.83
N LEU A 185 60.69 -0.87 -4.64
CA LEU A 185 61.95 -0.11 -4.54
C LEU A 185 62.69 -0.29 -3.19
N LYS A 186 63.77 -1.09 -3.27
CA LYS A 186 65.11 -1.03 -2.61
C LYS A 186 65.20 -0.79 -1.09
N ARG A 187 65.72 -1.75 -0.31
CA ARG A 187 67.14 -2.18 -0.14
C ARG A 187 68.02 -1.22 0.67
N LYS A 188 68.35 -1.60 1.91
CA LYS A 188 69.73 -1.82 2.42
C LYS A 188 69.72 -1.91 3.96
N GLN A 189 70.07 -3.07 4.51
CA GLN A 189 70.86 -3.11 5.74
C GLN A 189 72.07 -4.00 5.51
N ASN A 190 73.22 -3.35 5.42
CA ASN A 190 74.54 -3.96 5.28
C ASN A 190 75.22 -3.86 6.64
N LYS A 191 75.35 -5.02 7.30
CA LYS A 191 76.54 -5.57 7.97
C LYS A 191 77.36 -4.75 8.97
N ARG A 192 77.77 -5.52 10.01
CA ARG A 192 78.94 -5.42 10.91
C ARG A 192 78.80 -4.46 12.08
N ASN A 193 79.34 -4.71 13.26
CA ASN A 193 79.87 -5.85 14.04
C ASN A 193 80.37 -5.17 15.34
N ASN A 194 80.37 -5.86 16.48
CA ASN A 194 81.43 -5.90 17.52
C ASN A 194 80.85 -6.47 18.84
N ILE A 195 81.13 -7.74 19.17
CA ILE A 195 82.23 -8.24 20.03
C ILE A 195 81.99 -7.97 21.52
N CYS A 196 81.77 -9.03 22.34
CA CYS A 196 82.76 -9.58 23.30
C CYS A 196 82.09 -10.38 24.45
N HIS A 197 82.37 -11.70 24.47
CA HIS A 197 82.68 -12.57 25.63
C HIS A 197 81.80 -12.56 26.91
N LYS A 198 81.43 -13.70 27.55
CA LYS A 198 82.25 -14.89 27.85
C LYS A 198 81.35 -16.05 28.36
N LEU A 199 81.67 -17.25 27.89
CA LEU A 199 81.40 -18.59 28.46
C LEU A 199 82.06 -18.75 29.87
N PRO A 200 81.75 -19.76 30.72
CA PRO A 200 81.68 -21.17 30.31
C PRO A 200 80.68 -22.14 31.00
N PHE A 201 80.42 -23.21 30.24
CA PHE A 201 80.13 -24.61 30.62
C PHE A 201 81.00 -25.12 31.80
N PRO A 202 80.66 -26.22 32.52
CA PRO A 202 80.45 -27.54 31.90
C PRO A 202 79.47 -28.56 32.54
N GLN A 203 79.08 -29.49 31.66
CA GLN A 203 79.01 -30.96 31.80
C GLN A 203 78.13 -31.61 32.88
N LYS A 204 77.16 -32.38 32.36
CA LYS A 204 76.86 -33.80 32.64
C LYS A 204 76.95 -34.28 34.09
N LYS A 205 75.82 -34.82 34.55
CA LYS A 205 75.67 -36.26 34.73
C LYS A 205 74.27 -36.69 34.29
#